data_AF-A0A919CEB0-F1
#
_entry.id   AF-A0A919CEB0-F1
#
_cell.length_a   1.000
_cell.length_b   1.000
_cell.length_c   1.000
_cell.angle_alpha   90.00
_cell.angle_beta   90.00
_cell.angle_gamma   90.00
#
_symmetry.space_group_name_H-M   'P 1'
#
loop_
_entity.id
_entity.type
_entity.pdbx_description
1 polymer ?
#
loop_
_entity_poly.entity_id
_entity_poly.type
_entity_poly.pdbx_seq_one_letter_code
_entity_poly.pdbx_strand_id
1 'polypeptide(L)'
;MTYPEPPTPTRDDRPLGIPLDAPAPDDWRRRARAFATPAAAVAVLIVVALLGMGIVSRDTGELHIPGAGTTTLLRSVFLAALFLHVGEIVGHRLARTVPGAPEVRPPMWGIALSLAGAAASFGQIVQMADYSGLTFTETYATEPGGMLLLQANAFLAAAACTWLFKKPTWALLPLAAVIFSEAVRAHPEQDTPEIGILLTTIHLTASALWTGGLVYALRAMHQWRSRPDAEPGAGRRLLARYARMAAFLYVALAVTGTFSTLRRLPLENIFVTAYGRTLLVKLALFAIVSVLALIARSRLHRKQSAHRRVDPDGAAKAARAEVVILVGVVAVSALLTVVPTPTW
;
A
#
# COMPACT_ATOMS: atom_id res chain seq x y z
N MET A 1 32.30 57.45 62.34
CA MET A 1 32.26 57.28 60.88
C MET A 1 31.88 55.84 60.61
N THR A 2 30.61 55.62 60.25
CA THR A 2 30.06 54.30 59.94
C THR A 2 29.16 54.52 58.73
N TYR A 3 29.54 53.96 57.59
CA TYR A 3 28.82 54.10 56.31
C TYR A 3 27.52 53.29 56.36
N PRO A 4 26.39 53.78 55.82
CA PRO A 4 25.17 52.98 55.74
C PRO A 4 25.31 51.90 54.64
N GLU A 5 24.79 50.70 54.92
CA GLU A 5 24.75 49.58 53.97
C GLU A 5 23.88 49.89 52.74
N PRO A 6 24.23 49.35 51.56
CA PRO A 6 23.41 49.50 50.36
C PRO A 6 22.15 48.62 50.43
N PRO A 7 21.04 49.03 49.78
CA PRO A 7 19.79 48.28 49.80
C PRO A 7 19.92 46.93 49.08
N THR A 8 19.22 45.93 49.62
CA THR A 8 19.11 44.57 49.07
C THR A 8 18.29 44.59 47.77
N PRO A 9 18.74 43.92 46.70
CA PRO A 9 18.01 43.90 45.44
C PRO A 9 16.70 43.10 45.59
N THR A 10 15.60 43.71 45.16
CA THR A 10 14.27 43.10 45.09
C THR A 10 14.21 42.03 43.99
N ARG A 11 13.38 41.01 44.23
CA ARG A 11 13.30 39.73 43.51
C ARG A 11 12.66 39.82 42.11
N ASP A 12 12.93 40.85 41.32
CA ASP A 12 12.25 41.03 40.01
C ASP A 12 13.16 41.38 38.80
N ASP A 13 14.47 41.17 38.91
CA ASP A 13 15.39 41.25 37.77
C ASP A 13 15.59 39.87 37.11
N ARG A 14 14.51 39.21 36.68
CA ARG A 14 14.64 38.12 35.70
C ARG A 14 14.52 38.73 34.31
N PRO A 15 15.54 38.60 33.44
CA PRO A 15 15.33 38.93 32.04
C PRO A 15 14.15 38.10 31.52
N LEU A 16 13.24 38.76 30.81
CA LEU A 16 12.17 38.14 30.02
C LEU A 16 12.79 37.25 28.93
N GLY A 17 13.34 36.11 29.35
CA GLY A 17 13.76 35.05 28.47
C GLY A 17 12.50 34.44 27.89
N ILE A 18 12.18 34.81 26.66
CA ILE A 18 11.32 34.00 25.79
C ILE A 18 11.89 32.57 25.88
N PRO A 19 11.14 31.56 26.34
CA PRO A 19 11.60 30.18 26.23
C PRO A 19 11.64 29.85 24.74
N LEU A 20 12.78 30.07 24.10
CA LEU A 20 13.14 29.34 22.91
C LEU A 20 13.45 27.94 23.40
N ASP A 21 12.40 27.15 23.62
CA ASP A 21 12.50 25.69 23.69
C ASP A 21 13.03 25.23 22.33
N ALA A 22 14.35 25.35 22.14
CA ALA A 22 15.04 24.69 21.05
C ALA A 22 14.70 23.21 21.19
N PRO A 23 14.06 22.57 20.20
CA PRO A 23 13.65 21.19 20.31
C PRO A 23 14.88 20.37 20.69
N ALA A 24 14.75 19.57 21.76
CA ALA A 24 15.85 18.79 22.30
C ALA A 24 16.58 18.04 21.17
N PRO A 25 17.92 17.87 21.22
CA PRO A 25 18.69 17.24 20.16
C PRO A 25 18.24 15.82 19.74
N ASP A 26 17.33 15.19 20.49
CA ASP A 26 16.73 13.91 20.17
C ASP A 26 15.44 14.00 19.31
N ASP A 27 14.79 15.16 19.28
CA ASP A 27 13.52 15.37 18.55
C ASP A 27 13.72 15.35 17.04
N TRP A 28 14.80 15.96 16.53
CA TRP A 28 15.09 15.92 15.10
C TRP A 28 15.46 14.51 14.63
N ARG A 29 16.16 13.73 15.46
CA ARG A 29 16.49 12.32 15.16
C ARG A 29 15.23 11.45 15.15
N ARG A 30 14.30 11.67 16.08
CA ARG A 30 12.99 11.00 16.11
C ARG A 30 12.14 11.35 14.88
N ARG A 31 12.05 12.63 14.52
CA ARG A 31 11.34 13.11 13.33
C ARG A 31 11.97 12.56 12.05
N ALA A 32 13.29 12.66 11.88
CA ALA A 32 14.01 12.09 10.74
C ALA A 32 13.78 10.57 10.61
N ARG A 33 13.79 9.84 11.73
CA ARG A 33 13.47 8.40 11.76
C ARG A 33 12.01 8.11 11.40
N ALA A 34 11.07 9.00 11.70
CA ALA A 34 9.65 8.85 11.32
C ALA A 34 9.45 9.02 9.81
N PHE A 35 10.19 9.94 9.18
CA PHE A 35 10.10 10.19 7.73
C PHE A 35 10.97 9.26 6.86
N ALA A 36 11.99 8.60 7.43
CA ALA A 36 12.87 7.71 6.66
C ALA A 36 12.14 6.56 5.96
N THR A 37 11.12 5.99 6.60
CA THR A 37 10.35 4.87 6.03
C THR A 37 9.46 5.28 4.86
N PRO A 38 8.59 6.30 4.99
CA PRO A 38 7.80 6.77 3.85
C PRO A 38 8.70 7.30 2.73
N ALA A 39 9.82 7.97 3.05
CA ALA A 39 10.77 8.43 2.03
C ALA A 39 11.40 7.26 1.25
N ALA A 40 11.84 6.20 1.95
CA ALA A 40 12.39 5.01 1.29
C ALA A 40 11.34 4.29 0.43
N ALA A 41 10.10 4.18 0.92
CA ALA A 41 8.99 3.61 0.16
C ALA A 41 8.69 4.41 -1.11
N VAL A 42 8.61 5.74 -1.00
CA VAL A 42 8.41 6.65 -2.14
C VAL A 42 9.57 6.56 -3.12
N ALA A 43 10.82 6.50 -2.63
CA ALA A 43 11.99 6.35 -3.49
C ALA A 43 11.95 5.03 -4.28
N VAL A 44 11.62 3.91 -3.64
CA VAL A 44 11.44 2.62 -4.34
C VAL A 44 10.35 2.71 -5.40
N LEU A 45 9.21 3.32 -5.07
CA LEU A 45 8.11 3.52 -6.02
C LEU A 45 8.57 4.35 -7.23
N ILE A 46 9.25 5.48 -7.02
CA ILE A 46 9.74 6.36 -8.08
C ILE A 46 10.76 5.62 -8.95
N VAL A 47 11.70 4.89 -8.33
CA VAL A 47 12.71 4.11 -9.05
C VAL A 47 12.06 3.05 -9.93
N VAL A 48 11.10 2.27 -9.39
CA VAL A 48 10.39 1.25 -10.17
C VAL A 48 9.56 1.89 -11.28
N ALA A 49 8.85 2.98 -11.01
CA ALA A 49 8.06 3.68 -12.01
C ALA A 49 8.93 4.23 -13.14
N LEU A 50 9.98 5.00 -12.82
CA LEU A 50 10.78 5.68 -13.84
C LEU A 50 11.76 4.77 -14.58
N LEU A 51 12.37 3.81 -13.88
CA LEU A 51 13.45 3.00 -14.43
C LEU A 51 13.03 1.56 -14.73
N GLY A 52 11.96 1.07 -14.11
CA GLY A 52 11.58 -0.33 -14.18
C GLY A 52 11.37 -0.81 -15.62
N MET A 53 10.57 -0.08 -16.39
CA MET A 53 10.29 -0.43 -17.78
C MET A 53 11.56 -0.45 -18.64
N GLY A 54 12.37 0.61 -18.57
CA GLY A 54 13.63 0.69 -19.30
C GLY A 54 14.72 -0.28 -18.83
N ILE A 55 14.58 -0.95 -17.68
CA ILE A 55 15.47 -2.04 -17.25
C ILE A 55 14.98 -3.38 -17.84
N VAL A 56 13.68 -3.65 -17.77
CA VAL A 56 13.16 -4.97 -18.18
C VAL A 56 13.14 -5.16 -19.69
N SER A 57 12.98 -4.09 -20.48
CA SER A 57 13.02 -4.18 -21.95
C SER A 57 14.42 -4.11 -22.57
N ARG A 58 15.50 -3.93 -21.80
CA ARG A 58 16.85 -3.87 -22.38
C ARG A 58 17.15 -5.14 -23.17
N ASP A 59 17.60 -4.97 -24.41
CA ASP A 59 18.01 -6.08 -25.27
C ASP A 59 16.90 -7.11 -25.54
N THR A 60 15.62 -6.73 -25.36
CA THR A 60 14.46 -7.59 -25.69
C THR A 60 13.95 -7.38 -27.11
N GLY A 61 14.27 -6.24 -27.73
CA GLY A 61 13.71 -5.84 -29.03
C GLY A 61 12.23 -5.44 -29.00
N GLU A 62 11.59 -5.43 -27.83
CA GLU A 62 10.18 -5.03 -27.66
C GLU A 62 10.00 -3.51 -27.84
N LEU A 63 8.83 -3.13 -28.37
CA LEU A 63 8.49 -1.73 -28.65
C LEU A 63 8.50 -0.88 -27.37
N HIS A 64 9.03 0.33 -27.49
CA HIS A 64 8.96 1.31 -26.42
C HIS A 64 7.51 1.76 -26.20
N ILE A 65 7.02 1.65 -24.97
CA ILE A 65 5.70 2.17 -24.59
C ILE A 65 5.87 3.63 -24.14
N PRO A 66 5.28 4.61 -24.86
CA PRO A 66 5.27 6.00 -24.44
C PRO A 66 4.63 6.14 -23.05
N GLY A 67 5.27 6.93 -22.17
CA GLY A 67 4.69 7.24 -20.87
C GLY A 67 4.65 6.11 -19.84
N ALA A 68 5.25 4.96 -20.11
CA ALA A 68 5.13 3.77 -19.26
C ALA A 68 5.47 4.04 -17.78
N GLY A 69 6.42 4.93 -17.50
CA GLY A 69 6.76 5.27 -16.13
C GLY A 69 5.68 6.08 -15.42
N THR A 70 5.10 7.08 -16.09
CA THR A 70 3.99 7.85 -15.54
C THR A 70 2.74 6.98 -15.39
N THR A 71 2.49 6.07 -16.34
CA THR A 71 1.41 5.09 -16.20
C THR A 71 1.65 4.18 -15.00
N THR A 72 2.87 3.66 -14.81
CA THR A 72 3.24 2.81 -13.67
C THR A 72 3.04 3.53 -12.34
N LEU A 73 3.38 4.82 -12.27
CA LEU A 73 3.14 5.65 -11.08
C LEU A 73 1.66 5.76 -10.76
N LEU A 74 0.83 6.14 -11.74
CA LEU A 74 -0.63 6.26 -11.55
C LEU A 74 -1.25 4.92 -11.15
N ARG A 75 -0.86 3.83 -11.80
CA ARG A 75 -1.28 2.47 -11.45
C ARG A 75 -0.92 2.09 -10.03
N SER A 76 0.27 2.47 -9.57
CA SER A 76 0.69 2.21 -8.20
C SER A 76 -0.14 3.00 -7.19
N VAL A 77 -0.47 4.27 -7.49
CA VAL A 77 -1.36 5.07 -6.65
C VAL A 77 -2.78 4.48 -6.63
N PHE A 78 -3.31 4.09 -7.78
CA PHE A 78 -4.60 3.41 -7.92
C PHE A 78 -4.67 2.13 -7.06
N LEU A 79 -3.68 1.23 -7.20
CA LEU A 79 -3.64 -0.03 -6.45
C LEU A 79 -3.46 0.23 -4.95
N ALA A 80 -2.58 1.16 -4.57
CA ALA A 80 -2.38 1.52 -3.17
C ALA A 80 -3.66 2.11 -2.54
N ALA A 81 -4.34 3.02 -3.23
CA ALA A 81 -5.61 3.59 -2.80
C ALA A 81 -6.66 2.49 -2.56
N LEU A 82 -6.83 1.58 -3.53
CA LEU A 82 -7.75 0.46 -3.43
C LEU A 82 -7.40 -0.46 -2.25
N PHE A 83 -6.15 -0.91 -2.17
CA PHE A 83 -5.71 -1.88 -1.18
C PHE A 83 -5.82 -1.33 0.23
N LEU A 84 -5.35 -0.10 0.44
CA LEU A 84 -5.41 0.54 1.75
C LEU A 84 -6.86 0.82 2.17
N HIS A 85 -7.74 1.25 1.25
CA HIS A 85 -9.13 1.55 1.61
C HIS A 85 -9.91 0.28 1.97
N VAL A 86 -9.82 -0.78 1.15
CA VAL A 86 -10.42 -2.09 1.46
C VAL A 86 -9.85 -2.63 2.78
N GLY A 87 -8.53 -2.54 2.95
CA GLY A 87 -7.82 -2.95 4.16
C GLY A 87 -8.24 -2.21 5.43
N GLU A 88 -8.50 -0.92 5.35
CA GLU A 88 -9.00 -0.13 6.48
C GLU A 88 -10.39 -0.62 6.93
N ILE A 89 -11.31 -0.85 5.99
CA ILE A 89 -12.67 -1.29 6.31
C ILE A 89 -12.65 -2.67 6.97
N VAL A 90 -11.93 -3.63 6.37
CA VAL A 90 -11.87 -5.01 6.85
C VAL A 90 -11.02 -5.11 8.13
N GLY A 91 -9.88 -4.43 8.17
CA GLY A 91 -9.01 -4.38 9.34
C GLY A 91 -9.72 -3.78 10.55
N HIS A 92 -10.51 -2.72 10.33
CA HIS A 92 -11.32 -2.13 11.39
C HIS A 92 -12.37 -3.10 11.93
N ARG A 93 -13.04 -3.89 11.08
CA ARG A 93 -13.94 -4.97 11.54
C ARG A 93 -13.17 -6.03 12.34
N LEU A 94 -12.01 -6.45 11.87
CA LEU A 94 -11.18 -7.44 12.56
C LEU A 94 -10.75 -6.93 13.95
N ALA A 95 -10.33 -5.66 14.05
CA ALA A 95 -9.93 -5.03 15.31
C ALA A 95 -11.07 -5.00 16.35
N ARG A 96 -12.32 -4.77 15.93
CA ARG A 96 -13.48 -4.76 16.86
C ARG A 96 -13.69 -6.09 17.58
N THR A 97 -13.26 -7.19 16.98
CA THR A 97 -13.43 -8.51 17.57
C THR A 97 -12.33 -8.85 18.58
N VAL A 98 -11.24 -8.07 18.63
CA VAL A 98 -10.05 -8.37 19.45
C VAL A 98 -10.31 -8.02 20.92
N PRO A 99 -10.22 -8.98 21.85
CA PRO A 99 -10.32 -8.70 23.27
C PRO A 99 -9.24 -7.73 23.73
N GLY A 100 -9.60 -6.76 24.58
CA GLY A 100 -8.68 -5.77 25.13
C GLY A 100 -8.15 -4.74 24.12
N ALA A 101 -8.78 -4.64 22.94
CA ALA A 101 -8.49 -3.56 22.01
C ALA A 101 -9.04 -2.22 22.56
N PRO A 102 -8.28 -1.12 22.45
CA PRO A 102 -8.74 0.19 22.91
C PRO A 102 -9.95 0.68 22.12
N GLU A 103 -10.75 1.54 22.73
CA GLU A 103 -11.95 2.11 22.08
C GLU A 103 -11.57 3.02 20.91
N VAL A 104 -10.48 3.79 21.07
CA VAL A 104 -9.97 4.69 20.03
C VAL A 104 -9.18 3.90 18.99
N ARG A 105 -9.59 4.04 17.73
CA ARG A 105 -9.02 3.32 16.59
C ARG A 105 -8.14 4.23 15.72
N PRO A 106 -7.29 3.65 14.86
CA PRO A 106 -6.53 4.43 13.89
C PRO A 106 -7.45 5.32 13.05
N PRO A 107 -7.01 6.56 12.72
CA PRO A 107 -7.78 7.44 11.86
C PRO A 107 -8.00 6.76 10.51
N MET A 108 -9.23 6.81 10.03
CA MET A 108 -9.57 6.29 8.70
C MET A 108 -9.14 7.29 7.64
N TRP A 109 -8.45 6.81 6.61
CA TRP A 109 -8.02 7.61 5.46
C TRP A 109 -8.91 7.36 4.24
N GLY A 110 -9.99 6.57 4.37
CA GLY A 110 -10.86 6.14 3.27
C GLY A 110 -11.28 7.23 2.28
N ILE A 111 -11.62 8.45 2.74
CA ILE A 111 -11.94 9.56 1.83
C ILE A 111 -10.71 9.98 1.02
N ALA A 112 -9.58 10.26 1.69
CA ALA A 112 -8.34 10.66 1.02
C ALA A 112 -7.82 9.57 0.07
N LEU A 113 -7.89 8.30 0.47
CA LEU A 113 -7.53 7.15 -0.36
C LEU A 113 -8.43 7.05 -1.59
N SER A 114 -9.74 7.24 -1.42
CA SER A 114 -10.69 7.24 -2.54
C SER A 114 -10.43 8.39 -3.51
N LEU A 115 -10.20 9.60 -3.01
CA LEU A 115 -9.88 10.75 -3.85
C LEU A 115 -8.56 10.53 -4.62
N ALA A 116 -7.54 9.93 -3.98
CA ALA A 116 -6.30 9.56 -4.64
C ALA A 116 -6.52 8.51 -5.74
N GLY A 117 -7.36 7.49 -5.50
CA GLY A 117 -7.73 6.49 -6.50
C GLY A 117 -8.50 7.08 -7.68
N ALA A 118 -9.42 8.01 -7.42
CA ALA A 118 -10.16 8.73 -8.46
C ALA A 118 -9.22 9.61 -9.31
N ALA A 119 -8.32 10.37 -8.66
CA ALA A 119 -7.33 11.20 -9.34
C ALA A 119 -6.36 10.35 -10.18
N ALA A 120 -5.93 9.19 -9.67
CA ALA A 120 -5.08 8.27 -10.43
C ALA A 120 -5.79 7.70 -11.66
N SER A 121 -7.05 7.29 -11.50
CA SER A 121 -7.89 6.78 -12.60
C SER A 121 -8.08 7.85 -13.69
N PHE A 122 -8.40 9.08 -13.27
CA PHE A 122 -8.53 10.21 -14.18
C PHE A 122 -7.21 10.57 -14.88
N GLY A 123 -6.08 10.56 -14.15
CA GLY A 123 -4.76 10.79 -14.73
C GLY A 123 -4.40 9.77 -15.81
N GLN A 124 -4.88 8.53 -15.70
CA GLN A 124 -4.68 7.50 -16.73
C GLN A 124 -5.50 7.80 -18.00
N ILE A 125 -6.68 8.41 -17.85
CA ILE A 125 -7.50 8.87 -18.99
C ILE A 125 -6.77 10.01 -19.71
N VAL A 126 -6.22 10.98 -18.96
CA VAL A 126 -5.43 12.08 -19.53
C VAL A 126 -4.24 11.56 -20.33
N GLN A 127 -3.49 10.59 -19.78
CA GLN A 127 -2.39 9.96 -20.51
C GLN A 127 -2.84 9.21 -21.75
N MET A 128 -3.92 8.44 -21.65
CA MET A 128 -4.46 7.69 -22.78
C MET A 128 -4.88 8.61 -23.92
N ALA A 129 -5.54 9.73 -23.60
CA ALA A 129 -5.93 10.77 -24.55
C ALA A 129 -4.70 11.38 -25.24
N ASP A 130 -3.69 11.76 -24.46
CA ASP A 130 -2.44 12.37 -24.95
C ASP A 130 -1.67 11.45 -25.89
N TYR A 131 -1.42 10.19 -25.48
CA TYR A 131 -0.66 9.25 -26.31
C TYR A 131 -1.42 8.74 -27.54
N SER A 132 -2.75 8.77 -27.51
CA SER A 132 -3.59 8.33 -28.64
C SER A 132 -3.99 9.48 -29.56
N GLY A 133 -3.65 10.72 -29.23
CA GLY A 133 -4.11 11.92 -29.96
C GLY A 133 -5.63 12.11 -29.95
N LEU A 134 -6.31 11.56 -28.94
CA LEU A 134 -7.77 11.57 -28.83
C LEU A 134 -8.23 12.75 -27.96
N THR A 135 -9.41 13.28 -28.25
CA THR A 135 -10.11 14.14 -27.29
C THR A 135 -10.57 13.34 -26.07
N PHE A 136 -10.90 14.04 -24.97
CA PHE A 136 -11.44 13.37 -23.78
C PHE A 136 -12.72 12.59 -24.07
N THR A 137 -13.61 13.14 -24.89
CA THR A 137 -14.88 12.49 -25.25
C THR A 137 -14.64 11.21 -26.05
N GLU A 138 -13.73 11.23 -27.01
CA GLU A 138 -13.35 10.04 -27.77
C GLU A 138 -12.66 9.00 -26.88
N THR A 139 -11.83 9.45 -25.94
CA THR A 139 -11.17 8.56 -24.99
C THR A 139 -12.21 7.82 -24.13
N TYR A 140 -13.26 8.50 -23.64
CA TYR A 140 -14.35 7.85 -22.90
C TYR A 140 -15.15 6.86 -23.74
N ALA A 141 -15.28 7.11 -25.04
CA ALA A 141 -15.98 6.22 -25.95
C ALA A 141 -15.20 4.92 -26.22
N THR A 142 -13.90 4.89 -25.94
CA THR A 142 -13.12 3.63 -25.97
C THR A 142 -13.47 2.73 -24.80
N GLU A 143 -13.42 1.42 -25.01
CA GLU A 143 -13.65 0.44 -23.94
C GLU A 143 -12.71 0.64 -22.73
N PRO A 144 -11.37 0.83 -22.91
CA PRO A 144 -10.48 1.04 -21.77
C PRO A 144 -10.74 2.38 -21.05
N GLY A 145 -11.06 3.45 -21.79
CA GLY A 145 -11.34 4.76 -21.22
C GLY A 145 -12.67 4.80 -20.44
N GLY A 146 -13.70 4.12 -20.94
CA GLY A 146 -14.97 3.93 -20.23
C GLY A 146 -14.80 3.18 -18.90
N MET A 147 -13.95 2.15 -18.87
CA MET A 147 -13.62 1.44 -17.63
C MET A 147 -12.86 2.32 -16.63
N LEU A 148 -11.90 3.12 -17.08
CA LEU A 148 -11.19 4.08 -16.21
C LEU A 148 -12.15 5.15 -15.63
N LEU A 149 -13.12 5.61 -16.43
CA LEU A 149 -14.16 6.53 -15.97
C LEU A 149 -15.06 5.87 -14.90
N LEU A 150 -15.47 4.63 -15.12
CA LEU A 150 -16.23 3.85 -14.13
C LEU A 150 -15.44 3.73 -12.81
N GLN A 151 -14.14 3.40 -12.89
CA GLN A 151 -13.28 3.30 -11.72
C GLN A 151 -13.14 4.63 -10.96
N ALA A 152 -12.95 5.75 -11.68
CA ALA A 152 -12.88 7.08 -11.07
C ALA A 152 -14.17 7.42 -10.30
N ASN A 153 -15.32 7.20 -10.93
CA ASN A 153 -16.64 7.43 -10.32
C ASN A 153 -16.92 6.49 -9.15
N ALA A 154 -16.52 5.22 -9.25
CA ALA A 154 -16.67 4.26 -8.18
C ALA A 154 -15.82 4.66 -6.95
N PHE A 155 -14.59 5.15 -7.13
CA PHE A 155 -13.83 5.73 -6.03
C PHE A 155 -14.53 6.96 -5.41
N LEU A 156 -15.04 7.89 -6.21
CA LEU A 156 -15.81 9.02 -5.69
C LEU A 156 -17.06 8.56 -4.91
N ALA A 157 -17.76 7.54 -5.40
CA ALA A 157 -18.88 6.92 -4.69
C ALA A 157 -18.43 6.30 -3.36
N ALA A 158 -17.26 5.66 -3.31
CA ALA A 158 -16.69 5.13 -2.07
C ALA A 158 -16.37 6.24 -1.04
N ALA A 159 -15.86 7.40 -1.52
CA ALA A 159 -15.66 8.59 -0.69
C ALA A 159 -17.00 9.12 -0.17
N ALA A 160 -18.00 9.27 -1.05
CA ALA A 160 -19.33 9.72 -0.70
C ALA A 160 -20.02 8.79 0.30
N CYS A 161 -19.93 7.47 0.12
CA CYS A 161 -20.49 6.51 1.08
C CYS A 161 -19.88 6.66 2.47
N THR A 162 -18.57 6.88 2.54
CA THR A 162 -17.85 7.09 3.81
C THR A 162 -18.26 8.41 4.47
N TRP A 163 -18.44 9.46 3.67
CA TRP A 163 -18.77 10.80 4.14
C TRP A 163 -20.23 10.94 4.57
N LEU A 164 -21.18 10.48 3.75
CA LEU A 164 -22.62 10.64 3.91
C LEU A 164 -23.20 9.68 4.95
N PHE A 165 -22.96 8.38 4.80
CA PHE A 165 -23.64 7.36 5.63
C PHE A 165 -22.94 7.11 6.97
N LYS A 166 -21.76 7.69 7.19
CA LYS A 166 -20.88 7.45 8.36
C LYS A 166 -20.59 5.96 8.63
N LYS A 167 -20.89 5.09 7.67
CA LYS A 167 -20.74 3.65 7.72
C LYS A 167 -19.77 3.23 6.62
N PRO A 168 -18.47 3.12 6.93
CA PRO A 168 -17.42 2.88 5.93
C PRO A 168 -17.59 1.55 5.18
N THR A 169 -18.43 0.65 5.69
CA THR A 169 -18.71 -0.64 5.04
C THR A 169 -19.49 -0.52 3.73
N TRP A 170 -20.27 0.56 3.55
CA TRP A 170 -20.97 0.81 2.29
C TRP A 170 -20.01 1.12 1.14
N ALA A 171 -18.81 1.62 1.43
CA ALA A 171 -17.78 1.85 0.43
C ALA A 171 -17.27 0.54 -0.20
N LEU A 172 -17.52 -0.64 0.39
CA LEU A 172 -17.11 -1.91 -0.20
C LEU A 172 -17.79 -2.20 -1.54
N LEU A 173 -19.04 -1.75 -1.72
CA LEU A 173 -19.76 -1.98 -2.97
C LEU A 173 -19.10 -1.24 -4.16
N PRO A 174 -18.88 0.08 -4.11
CA PRO A 174 -18.15 0.76 -5.17
C PRO A 174 -16.71 0.28 -5.31
N LEU A 175 -16.01 -0.06 -4.22
CA LEU A 175 -14.65 -0.64 -4.32
C LEU A 175 -14.64 -2.01 -5.00
N ALA A 176 -15.68 -2.82 -4.83
CA ALA A 176 -15.85 -4.07 -5.58
C ALA A 176 -16.08 -3.78 -7.08
N ALA A 177 -16.82 -2.73 -7.43
CA ALA A 177 -16.96 -2.28 -8.81
C ALA A 177 -15.61 -1.85 -9.42
N VAL A 178 -14.75 -1.17 -8.65
CA VAL A 178 -13.37 -0.87 -9.09
C VAL A 178 -12.59 -2.15 -9.38
N ILE A 179 -12.65 -3.14 -8.50
CA ILE A 179 -11.95 -4.43 -8.68
C ILE A 179 -12.43 -5.14 -9.95
N PHE A 180 -13.74 -5.26 -10.12
CA PHE A 180 -14.33 -5.96 -11.25
C PHE A 180 -14.07 -5.23 -12.56
N SER A 181 -14.22 -3.89 -12.59
CA SER A 181 -13.89 -3.08 -13.76
C SER A 181 -12.42 -3.21 -14.14
N GLU A 182 -11.51 -3.23 -13.17
CA GLU A 182 -10.09 -3.44 -13.44
C GLU A 182 -9.79 -4.85 -13.98
N ALA A 183 -10.54 -5.85 -13.52
CA ALA A 183 -10.44 -7.20 -14.07
C ALA A 183 -10.89 -7.25 -15.53
N VAL A 184 -12.04 -6.67 -15.88
CA VAL A 184 -12.51 -6.57 -17.27
C VAL A 184 -11.50 -5.83 -18.13
N ARG A 185 -11.06 -4.65 -17.70
CA ARG A 185 -10.11 -3.81 -18.43
C ARG A 185 -8.73 -4.46 -18.64
N ALA A 186 -8.37 -5.46 -17.84
CA ALA A 186 -7.08 -6.16 -17.92
C ALA A 186 -7.09 -7.37 -18.86
N HIS A 187 -8.25 -7.79 -19.36
CA HIS A 187 -8.42 -8.99 -20.17
C HIS A 187 -9.28 -8.74 -21.42
N PRO A 188 -8.75 -7.96 -22.40
CA PRO A 188 -9.45 -7.71 -23.67
C PRO A 188 -9.33 -8.89 -24.66
N GLU A 189 -8.67 -10.00 -24.29
CA GLU A 189 -8.42 -11.11 -25.21
C GLU A 189 -9.68 -11.87 -25.65
N GLN A 190 -9.60 -12.53 -26.81
CA GLN A 190 -10.75 -13.13 -27.48
C GLN A 190 -11.06 -14.56 -27.03
N ASP A 191 -10.06 -15.34 -26.61
CA ASP A 191 -10.24 -16.79 -26.43
C ASP A 191 -10.92 -17.16 -25.11
N THR A 192 -10.45 -16.61 -23.98
CA THR A 192 -10.91 -16.98 -22.63
C THR A 192 -10.95 -15.80 -21.64
N PRO A 193 -11.59 -14.66 -22.00
CA PRO A 193 -11.62 -13.46 -21.15
C PRO A 193 -12.27 -13.73 -19.79
N GLU A 194 -13.27 -14.61 -19.70
CA GLU A 194 -14.00 -14.87 -18.45
C GLU A 194 -13.08 -15.48 -17.38
N ILE A 195 -12.20 -16.39 -17.79
CA ILE A 195 -11.23 -17.02 -16.89
C ILE A 195 -10.23 -15.96 -16.41
N GLY A 196 -9.77 -15.09 -17.31
CA GLY A 196 -8.92 -13.96 -16.97
C GLY A 196 -9.55 -13.04 -15.94
N ILE A 197 -10.77 -12.58 -16.22
CA ILE A 197 -11.53 -11.69 -15.35
C ILE A 197 -11.74 -12.33 -13.97
N LEU A 198 -12.09 -13.61 -13.92
CA LEU A 198 -12.26 -14.33 -12.66
C LEU A 198 -10.95 -14.39 -11.86
N LEU A 199 -9.86 -14.82 -12.50
CA LEU A 199 -8.54 -14.92 -11.86
C LEU A 199 -8.06 -13.56 -11.35
N THR A 200 -8.20 -12.49 -12.14
CA THR A 200 -7.80 -11.14 -11.72
C THR A 200 -8.70 -10.59 -10.63
N THR A 201 -10.02 -10.83 -10.69
CA THR A 201 -10.95 -10.41 -9.62
C THR A 201 -10.54 -11.03 -8.28
N ILE A 202 -10.28 -12.34 -8.26
CA ILE A 202 -9.84 -13.06 -7.06
C ILE A 202 -8.46 -12.57 -6.62
N HIS A 203 -7.49 -12.46 -7.54
CA HIS A 203 -6.12 -12.04 -7.25
C HIS A 203 -6.07 -10.62 -6.67
N LEU A 204 -6.82 -9.69 -7.27
CA LEU A 204 -6.85 -8.29 -6.88
C LEU A 204 -7.58 -8.11 -5.54
N THR A 205 -8.69 -8.83 -5.33
CA THR A 205 -9.38 -8.86 -4.02
C THR A 205 -8.47 -9.42 -2.94
N ALA A 206 -7.79 -10.55 -3.20
CA ALA A 206 -6.85 -11.14 -2.26
C ALA A 206 -5.68 -10.20 -1.97
N SER A 207 -5.16 -9.50 -2.98
CA SER A 207 -4.08 -8.52 -2.86
C SER A 207 -4.50 -7.33 -1.99
N ALA A 208 -5.73 -6.83 -2.18
CA ALA A 208 -6.29 -5.73 -1.41
C ALA A 208 -6.44 -6.10 0.07
N LEU A 209 -7.04 -7.26 0.35
CA LEU A 209 -7.21 -7.77 1.71
C LEU A 209 -5.88 -8.08 2.40
N TRP A 210 -4.93 -8.65 1.66
CA TRP A 210 -3.63 -9.05 2.19
C TRP A 210 -2.76 -7.82 2.49
N THR A 211 -2.51 -6.97 1.50
CA THR A 211 -1.67 -5.76 1.66
C THR A 211 -2.32 -4.76 2.61
N GLY A 212 -3.58 -4.40 2.37
CA GLY A 212 -4.29 -3.41 3.16
C GLY A 212 -4.53 -3.85 4.61
N GLY A 213 -4.88 -5.12 4.81
CA GLY A 213 -5.07 -5.68 6.15
C GLY A 213 -3.78 -5.69 6.97
N LEU A 214 -2.63 -5.95 6.33
CA LEU A 214 -1.32 -5.90 7.00
C LEU A 214 -0.97 -4.48 7.43
N VAL A 215 -1.10 -3.51 6.51
CA VAL A 215 -0.84 -2.10 6.82
C VAL A 215 -1.74 -1.61 7.94
N TYR A 216 -3.02 -1.96 7.92
CA TYR A 216 -3.93 -1.64 9.03
C TYR A 216 -3.48 -2.28 10.34
N ALA A 217 -3.16 -3.58 10.35
CA ALA A 217 -2.73 -4.29 11.55
C ALA A 217 -1.43 -3.70 12.15
N LEU A 218 -0.46 -3.33 11.30
CA LEU A 218 0.79 -2.69 11.72
C LEU A 218 0.53 -1.29 12.30
N ARG A 219 -0.34 -0.48 11.66
CA ARG A 219 -0.74 0.84 12.17
C ARG A 219 -1.44 0.73 13.52
N ALA A 220 -2.40 -0.18 13.65
CA ALA A 220 -3.10 -0.44 14.89
C ALA A 220 -2.14 -0.93 15.99
N MET A 221 -1.26 -1.90 15.70
CA MET A 221 -0.26 -2.39 16.65
C MET A 221 0.68 -1.28 17.13
N HIS A 222 1.12 -0.40 16.23
CA HIS A 222 1.98 0.73 16.58
C HIS A 222 1.24 1.72 17.49
N GLN A 223 0.00 2.08 17.12
CA GLN A 223 -0.78 3.07 17.85
C GLN A 223 -1.23 2.57 19.23
N TRP A 224 -1.56 1.28 19.35
CA TRP A 224 -1.98 0.67 20.61
C TRP A 224 -0.81 0.43 21.58
N ARG A 225 0.44 0.48 21.12
CA ARG A 225 1.63 0.23 21.98
C ARG A 225 1.80 1.28 23.08
N SER A 226 1.40 2.53 22.80
CA SER A 226 1.59 3.67 23.70
C SER A 226 0.30 4.07 24.40
N ARG A 227 -0.74 3.23 24.30
CA ARG A 227 -2.09 3.53 24.79
C ARG A 227 -2.30 2.96 26.19
N PRO A 228 -2.67 3.78 27.19
CA PRO A 228 -2.92 3.30 28.55
C PRO A 228 -4.12 2.35 28.64
N ASP A 229 -5.11 2.54 27.77
CA ASP A 229 -6.37 1.79 27.71
C ASP A 229 -6.27 0.47 26.91
N ALA A 230 -5.14 0.23 26.23
CA ALA A 230 -4.93 -0.99 25.48
C ALA A 230 -4.34 -2.09 26.38
N GLU A 231 -4.96 -3.26 26.39
CA GLU A 231 -4.38 -4.39 27.11
C GLU A 231 -3.02 -4.78 26.51
N PRO A 232 -2.05 -5.19 27.36
CA PRO A 232 -0.81 -5.77 26.90
C PRO A 232 -1.05 -6.91 25.90
N GLY A 233 -0.50 -6.75 24.70
CA GLY A 233 -0.59 -7.75 23.64
C GLY A 233 -1.82 -7.67 22.72
N ALA A 234 -2.74 -6.71 22.90
CA ALA A 234 -3.88 -6.51 21.99
C ALA A 234 -3.45 -6.42 20.51
N GLY A 235 -2.39 -5.65 20.22
CA GLY A 235 -1.83 -5.54 18.86
C GLY A 235 -1.28 -6.86 18.32
N ARG A 236 -0.68 -7.70 19.17
CA ARG A 236 -0.20 -9.04 18.76
C ARG A 236 -1.36 -9.98 18.48
N ARG A 237 -2.45 -9.90 19.25
CA ARG A 237 -3.67 -10.67 19.00
C ARG A 237 -4.30 -10.28 17.66
N LEU A 238 -4.36 -8.98 17.35
CA LEU A 238 -4.80 -8.50 16.05
C LEU A 238 -3.92 -9.06 14.91
N LEU A 239 -2.60 -8.94 15.04
CA LEU A 239 -1.66 -9.45 14.04
C LEU A 239 -1.78 -10.97 13.85
N ALA A 240 -1.97 -11.74 14.93
CA ALA A 240 -2.16 -13.19 14.86
C ALA A 240 -3.48 -13.56 14.15
N ARG A 241 -4.56 -12.80 14.37
CA ARG A 241 -5.83 -12.99 13.65
C ARG A 241 -5.69 -12.67 12.17
N TYR A 242 -5.06 -11.54 11.85
CA TYR A 242 -4.75 -11.18 10.48
C TYR A 242 -3.88 -12.25 9.81
N ALA A 243 -2.85 -12.76 10.50
CA ALA A 243 -1.92 -13.76 9.94
C ALA A 243 -2.61 -15.08 9.54
N ARG A 244 -3.68 -15.48 10.24
CA ARG A 244 -4.52 -16.64 9.87
C ARG A 244 -5.29 -16.38 8.58
N MET A 245 -5.97 -15.24 8.49
CA MET A 245 -6.64 -14.81 7.24
C MET A 245 -5.64 -14.70 6.09
N ALA A 246 -4.48 -14.08 6.33
CA ALA A 246 -3.43 -13.88 5.35
C ALA A 246 -2.85 -15.18 4.79
N ALA A 247 -2.92 -16.30 5.53
CA ALA A 247 -2.52 -17.61 5.00
C ALA A 247 -3.41 -18.06 3.84
N PHE A 248 -4.73 -17.94 3.99
CA PHE A 248 -5.68 -18.27 2.92
C PHE A 248 -5.55 -17.30 1.73
N LEU A 249 -5.40 -16.00 2.01
CA LEU A 249 -5.17 -15.00 0.96
C LEU A 249 -3.88 -15.26 0.18
N TYR A 250 -2.82 -15.68 0.87
CA TYR A 250 -1.55 -16.05 0.25
C TYR A 250 -1.71 -17.23 -0.70
N VAL A 251 -2.45 -18.28 -0.30
CA VAL A 251 -2.74 -19.42 -1.18
C VAL A 251 -3.52 -18.96 -2.40
N ALA A 252 -4.55 -18.13 -2.22
CA ALA A 252 -5.32 -17.57 -3.34
C ALA A 252 -4.43 -16.77 -4.30
N LEU A 253 -3.51 -15.95 -3.79
CA LEU A 253 -2.56 -15.19 -4.59
C LEU A 253 -1.60 -16.08 -5.38
N ALA A 254 -1.04 -17.11 -4.74
CA ALA A 254 -0.14 -18.05 -5.39
C ALA A 254 -0.86 -18.81 -6.51
N VAL A 255 -2.03 -19.38 -6.21
CA VAL A 255 -2.84 -20.14 -7.17
C VAL A 255 -3.24 -19.27 -8.36
N THR A 256 -3.89 -18.13 -8.11
CA THR A 256 -4.36 -17.24 -9.19
C THR A 256 -3.21 -16.64 -9.99
N GLY A 257 -2.08 -16.32 -9.33
CA GLY A 257 -0.87 -15.84 -9.99
C GLY A 257 -0.27 -16.90 -10.93
N THR A 258 -0.12 -18.14 -10.45
CA THR A 258 0.38 -19.26 -11.26
C THR A 258 -0.51 -19.52 -12.46
N PHE A 259 -1.83 -19.64 -12.28
CA PHE A 259 -2.75 -19.84 -13.40
C PHE A 259 -2.73 -18.67 -14.39
N SER A 260 -2.64 -17.44 -13.91
CA SER A 260 -2.53 -16.26 -14.78
C SER A 260 -1.25 -16.25 -15.59
N THR A 261 -0.11 -16.64 -14.99
CA THR A 261 1.17 -16.77 -15.68
C THR A 261 1.11 -17.85 -16.75
N LEU A 262 0.63 -19.05 -16.41
CA LEU A 262 0.56 -20.18 -17.36
C LEU A 262 -0.34 -19.85 -18.56
N ARG A 263 -1.37 -19.01 -18.39
CA ARG A 263 -2.23 -18.56 -19.49
C ARG A 263 -1.58 -17.51 -20.39
N ARG A 264 -0.68 -16.68 -19.86
CA ARG A 264 -0.17 -15.48 -20.54
C ARG A 264 1.25 -15.59 -21.08
N LEU A 265 2.04 -16.55 -20.60
CA LEU A 265 3.47 -16.59 -20.86
C LEU A 265 3.93 -18.04 -21.15
N PRO A 266 4.36 -18.33 -22.39
CA PRO A 266 5.12 -19.55 -22.69
C PRO A 266 6.41 -19.57 -21.86
N LEU A 267 6.77 -20.71 -21.29
CA LEU A 267 7.87 -20.81 -20.31
C LEU A 267 9.23 -20.48 -20.93
N GLU A 268 9.40 -20.77 -22.21
CA GLU A 268 10.55 -20.41 -23.03
C GLU A 268 10.78 -18.88 -23.11
N ASN A 269 9.71 -18.09 -22.95
CA ASN A 269 9.75 -16.65 -23.09
C ASN A 269 10.03 -15.90 -21.77
N ILE A 270 10.20 -16.62 -20.66
CA ILE A 270 10.37 -16.05 -19.32
C ILE A 270 11.60 -15.14 -19.22
N PHE A 271 12.72 -15.50 -19.85
CA PHE A 271 13.98 -14.77 -19.69
C PHE A 271 14.24 -13.73 -20.78
N VAL A 272 13.51 -13.82 -21.89
CA VAL A 272 13.76 -13.03 -23.11
C VAL A 272 12.78 -11.87 -23.27
N THR A 273 11.58 -11.95 -22.67
CA THR A 273 10.56 -10.89 -22.75
C THR A 273 10.64 -9.94 -21.55
N ALA A 274 10.24 -8.68 -21.72
CA ALA A 274 10.17 -7.75 -20.60
C ALA A 274 9.10 -8.20 -19.58
N TYR A 275 8.01 -8.81 -20.07
CA TYR A 275 6.96 -9.39 -19.24
C TYR A 275 7.50 -10.50 -18.34
N GLY A 276 8.21 -11.46 -18.91
CA GLY A 276 8.81 -12.57 -18.17
C GLY A 276 9.84 -12.11 -17.13
N ARG A 277 10.70 -11.15 -17.50
CA ARG A 277 11.67 -10.55 -16.56
C ARG A 277 11.00 -9.81 -15.40
N THR A 278 9.95 -9.04 -15.68
CA THR A 278 9.16 -8.35 -14.65
C THR A 278 8.47 -9.35 -13.72
N LEU A 279 7.93 -10.44 -14.28
CA LEU A 279 7.31 -11.51 -13.51
C LEU A 279 8.32 -12.20 -12.59
N LEU A 280 9.55 -12.47 -13.04
CA LEU A 280 10.61 -13.04 -12.20
C LEU A 280 10.92 -12.14 -11.00
N VAL A 281 11.02 -10.81 -11.20
CA VAL A 281 11.21 -9.85 -10.11
C VAL A 281 10.02 -9.91 -9.13
N LYS A 282 8.79 -9.97 -9.64
CA LYS A 282 7.59 -10.12 -8.80
C LYS A 282 7.62 -11.41 -7.97
N LEU A 283 8.03 -12.53 -8.58
CA LEU A 283 8.17 -13.83 -7.89
C LEU A 283 9.27 -13.81 -6.83
N ALA A 284 10.42 -13.18 -7.12
CA ALA A 284 11.51 -13.02 -6.15
C ALA A 284 11.05 -12.19 -4.93
N LEU A 285 10.36 -11.06 -5.16
CA LEU A 285 9.78 -10.25 -4.07
C LEU A 285 8.75 -11.05 -3.26
N PHE A 286 7.89 -11.82 -3.93
CA PHE A 286 6.91 -12.69 -3.27
C PHE A 286 7.60 -13.76 -2.41
N ALA A 287 8.69 -14.36 -2.88
CA ALA A 287 9.50 -15.30 -2.10
C ALA A 287 10.12 -14.64 -0.85
N ILE A 288 10.70 -13.43 -0.99
CA ILE A 288 11.24 -12.66 0.13
C ILE A 288 10.15 -12.40 1.19
N VAL A 289 8.98 -11.92 0.77
CA VAL A 289 7.82 -11.71 1.65
C VAL A 289 7.43 -13.01 2.37
N SER A 290 7.43 -14.13 1.64
CA SER A 290 7.07 -15.45 2.18
C SER A 290 8.03 -15.87 3.30
N VAL A 291 9.34 -15.71 3.07
CA VAL A 291 10.37 -15.99 4.08
C VAL A 291 10.21 -15.08 5.29
N LEU A 292 10.01 -13.78 5.09
CA LEU A 292 9.77 -12.82 6.18
C LEU A 292 8.52 -13.19 6.99
N ALA A 293 7.43 -13.57 6.33
CA ALA A 293 6.21 -13.99 7.00
C ALA A 293 6.40 -15.27 7.83
N LEU A 294 7.17 -16.25 7.34
CA LEU A 294 7.52 -17.47 8.08
C LEU A 294 8.40 -17.17 9.30
N ILE A 295 9.39 -16.29 9.14
CA ILE A 295 10.24 -15.82 10.23
C ILE A 295 9.40 -15.08 11.29
N ALA A 296 8.49 -14.20 10.86
CA ALA A 296 7.59 -13.47 11.77
C ALA A 296 6.67 -14.43 12.54
N ARG A 297 6.06 -15.40 11.87
CA ARG A 297 5.19 -16.42 12.48
C ARG A 297 5.95 -17.29 13.49
N SER A 298 7.12 -17.82 13.13
CA SER A 298 7.92 -18.64 14.04
C SER A 298 8.36 -17.87 15.29
N ARG A 299 8.68 -16.56 15.15
CA ARG A 299 8.98 -15.67 16.29
C ARG A 299 7.76 -15.40 17.15
N LEU A 300 6.56 -15.27 16.58
CA LEU A 300 5.32 -15.09 17.34
C LEU A 300 5.00 -16.33 18.18
N HIS A 301 5.13 -17.53 17.60
CA HIS A 301 4.92 -18.79 18.33
C HIS A 301 5.93 -18.97 19.48
N ARG A 302 7.23 -18.77 19.23
CA ARG A 302 8.27 -18.93 20.27
C ARG A 302 8.14 -17.92 21.42
N LYS A 303 7.65 -16.71 21.16
CA LYS A 303 7.46 -15.67 22.19
C LYS A 303 6.19 -15.85 23.03
N GLN A 304 5.21 -16.63 22.57
CA GLN A 304 4.10 -17.06 23.43
C GLN A 304 4.58 -18.03 24.51
N SER A 305 5.64 -18.79 24.24
CA SER A 305 6.24 -19.76 25.16
C SER A 305 7.34 -19.19 26.08
N ALA A 306 7.85 -17.98 25.81
CA ALA A 306 8.96 -17.39 26.56
C ALA A 306 8.74 -15.89 26.84
N HIS A 307 8.81 -15.47 28.11
CA HIS A 307 8.76 -14.08 28.59
C HIS A 307 10.02 -13.26 28.19
N ARG A 308 10.38 -13.25 26.90
CA ARG A 308 11.58 -12.56 26.42
C ARG A 308 11.30 -11.09 26.08
N ARG A 309 12.09 -10.18 26.67
CA ARG A 309 12.11 -8.75 26.32
C ARG A 309 12.43 -8.58 24.82
N VAL A 310 11.65 -7.76 24.13
CA VAL A 310 11.82 -7.50 22.69
C VAL A 310 12.65 -6.24 22.53
N ASP A 311 13.74 -6.31 21.78
CA ASP A 311 14.49 -5.13 21.34
C ASP A 311 13.58 -4.21 20.51
N PRO A 312 13.26 -3.00 20.99
CA PRO A 312 12.39 -2.06 20.28
C PRO A 312 12.95 -1.61 18.94
N ASP A 313 14.28 -1.49 18.83
CA ASP A 313 14.94 -0.96 17.63
C ASP A 313 14.98 -2.00 16.51
N GLY A 314 15.28 -3.26 16.84
CA GLY A 314 15.18 -4.38 15.89
C GLY A 314 13.75 -4.59 15.37
N ALA A 315 12.73 -4.42 16.22
CA ALA A 315 11.33 -4.54 15.79
C ALA A 315 10.91 -3.40 14.84
N ALA A 316 11.37 -2.17 15.09
CA ALA A 316 11.10 -1.04 14.22
C ALA A 316 11.78 -1.23 12.85
N LYS A 317 13.04 -1.66 12.80
CA LYS A 317 13.76 -1.92 11.54
C LYS A 317 13.07 -2.99 10.69
N ALA A 318 12.63 -4.09 11.31
CA ALA A 318 11.89 -5.15 10.61
C ALA A 318 10.58 -4.64 9.99
N ALA A 319 9.77 -3.89 10.76
CA ALA A 319 8.52 -3.33 10.25
C ALA A 319 8.74 -2.34 9.09
N ARG A 320 9.84 -1.58 9.11
CA ARG A 320 10.20 -0.68 7.99
C ARG A 320 10.55 -1.46 6.73
N ALA A 321 11.36 -2.51 6.87
CA ALA A 321 11.70 -3.37 5.75
C ALA A 321 10.45 -4.01 5.14
N GLU A 322 9.51 -4.50 5.97
CA GLU A 322 8.23 -5.04 5.50
C GLU A 322 7.42 -4.03 4.69
N VAL A 323 7.32 -2.77 5.16
CA VAL A 323 6.60 -1.70 4.42
C VAL A 323 7.28 -1.39 3.08
N VAL A 324 8.60 -1.26 3.05
CA VAL A 324 9.33 -0.97 1.80
C VAL A 324 9.18 -2.12 0.79
N ILE A 325 9.23 -3.37 1.24
CA ILE A 325 9.04 -4.54 0.39
C ILE A 325 7.60 -4.60 -0.14
N LEU A 326 6.59 -4.31 0.69
CA LEU A 326 5.19 -4.23 0.24
C LEU A 326 5.01 -3.19 -0.85
N VAL A 327 5.62 -2.01 -0.69
CA VAL A 327 5.58 -0.96 -1.73
C VAL A 327 6.28 -1.41 -3.00
N GLY A 328 7.42 -2.11 -2.88
CA GLY A 328 8.09 -2.76 -4.01
C GLY A 328 7.19 -3.77 -4.73
N VAL A 329 6.49 -4.64 -4.01
CA VAL A 329 5.54 -5.62 -4.58
C VAL A 329 4.41 -4.93 -5.33
N VAL A 330 3.83 -3.86 -4.76
CA VAL A 330 2.76 -3.08 -5.41
C VAL A 330 3.29 -2.37 -6.66
N ALA A 331 4.45 -1.72 -6.57
CA ALA A 331 5.05 -0.99 -7.69
C ALA A 331 5.44 -1.93 -8.85
N VAL A 332 6.05 -3.08 -8.55
CA VAL A 332 6.38 -4.09 -9.59
C VAL A 332 5.10 -4.73 -10.16
N SER A 333 4.06 -4.92 -9.34
CA SER A 333 2.77 -5.40 -9.84
C SER A 333 2.11 -4.37 -10.77
N ALA A 334 2.19 -3.08 -10.43
CA ALA A 334 1.72 -2.00 -11.30
C ALA A 334 2.51 -1.96 -12.61
N LEU A 335 3.84 -2.05 -12.55
CA LEU A 335 4.70 -2.11 -13.73
C LEU A 335 4.29 -3.28 -14.64
N LEU A 336 4.09 -4.47 -14.07
CA LEU A 336 3.66 -5.67 -14.82
C LEU A 336 2.32 -5.47 -15.56
N THR A 337 1.44 -4.58 -15.09
CA THR A 337 0.19 -4.24 -15.80
C THR A 337 0.37 -3.27 -16.96
N VAL A 338 1.54 -2.62 -17.03
CA VAL A 338 1.92 -1.68 -18.11
C VAL A 338 2.76 -2.38 -19.17
N VAL A 339 3.61 -3.34 -18.77
CA VAL A 339 4.43 -4.12 -19.72
C VAL A 339 3.52 -4.91 -20.68
N PRO A 340 3.79 -4.92 -22.00
CA PRO A 340 2.97 -5.67 -22.95
C PRO A 340 3.03 -7.15 -22.61
N THR A 341 1.92 -7.85 -22.77
CA THR A 341 1.94 -9.31 -22.76
C THR A 341 2.71 -9.83 -23.98
N PRO A 342 3.41 -10.96 -23.89
CA PRO A 342 4.19 -11.47 -25.01
C PRO A 342 3.35 -12.21 -26.07
N THR A 343 2.08 -12.47 -25.77
CA THR A 343 1.11 -12.99 -26.74
C THR A 343 0.48 -11.83 -27.50
N TRP A 344 1.00 -11.56 -28.69
CA TRP A 344 0.33 -10.77 -29.74
C TRP A 344 0.46 -11.51 -31.05
#